data_AF-A0A9D7CE34-F1
#
_entry.id   AF-A0A9D7CE34-F1
#
_cell.length_a   1.000
_cell.length_b   1.000
_cell.length_c   1.000
_cell.angle_alpha   90.00
_cell.angle_beta   90.00
_cell.angle_gamma   90.00
#
_symmetry.space_group_name_H-M   'P 1'
#
loop_
_entity.id
_entity.type
_entity.pdbx_description
1 polymer ?
#
loop_
_entity_poly.entity_id
_entity_poly.type
_entity_poly.pdbx_seq_one_letter_code
_entity_poly.pdbx_strand_id
1 'polypeptide(L)'
;MRRLLRPNVAWFGERLSPHTLESAQAANDACDRFSSIGTSTAVKPAAGLPFRAVRAGVRVVEVNPVGTPLTSRATWVLRGSSRELLSKLLFTTWPRTRSLPTAGREHDRAIGATWTEPLSGFHRPEYRHRVDVERGDIGKYS
;
A
#
# COMPACT_ATOMS: atom_id res chain seq x y z
N MET A 1 -24.42 16.26 30.55
CA MET A 1 -24.65 16.20 29.09
C MET A 1 -23.78 15.09 28.52
N ARG A 2 -24.35 13.92 28.17
CA ARG A 2 -23.58 12.78 27.65
C ARG A 2 -23.30 12.98 26.16
N ARG A 3 -22.03 13.10 25.78
CA ARG A 3 -21.60 13.16 24.38
C ARG A 3 -21.53 11.73 23.84
N LEU A 4 -22.30 11.42 22.79
CA LEU A 4 -22.21 10.12 22.11
C LEU A 4 -20.91 10.09 21.28
N LEU A 5 -20.03 9.15 21.59
CA LEU A 5 -18.85 8.87 20.79
C LEU A 5 -19.27 8.08 19.55
N ARG A 6 -18.89 8.59 18.37
CA ARG A 6 -19.00 7.81 17.13
C ARG A 6 -17.67 7.12 16.86
N PRO A 7 -17.67 5.86 16.41
CA PRO A 7 -16.45 5.20 15.93
C PRO A 7 -15.84 5.95 14.74
N ASN A 8 -14.51 5.93 14.61
CA ASN A 8 -13.81 6.51 13.46
C ASN A 8 -13.81 5.53 12.27
N VAL A 9 -15.01 5.22 11.77
CA VAL A 9 -15.25 4.37 10.60
C VAL A 9 -16.22 5.08 9.66
N ALA A 10 -16.10 4.82 8.35
CA ALA A 10 -17.05 5.31 7.37
C ALA A 10 -18.01 4.17 7.00
N TRP A 11 -19.32 4.45 7.04
CA TRP A 11 -20.35 3.51 6.60
C TRP A 11 -20.59 3.63 5.09
N PHE A 12 -21.22 2.62 4.47
CA PHE A 12 -21.61 2.73 3.06
C PHE A 12 -22.57 3.90 2.83
N GLY A 13 -22.31 4.69 1.79
CA GLY A 13 -23.06 5.91 1.50
C GLY A 13 -22.66 7.13 2.34
N GLU A 14 -21.89 6.93 3.42
CA GLU A 14 -21.29 8.03 4.16
C GLU A 14 -20.09 8.60 3.39
N ARG A 15 -19.94 9.91 3.43
CA ARG A 15 -18.75 10.56 2.86
C ARG A 15 -17.55 10.23 3.72
N LEU A 16 -16.47 9.79 3.09
CA LEU A 16 -15.18 9.68 3.75
C LEU A 16 -14.76 11.06 4.26
N SER A 17 -14.12 11.11 5.44
CA SER A 17 -13.53 12.33 5.99
C SER A 17 -12.66 13.02 4.92
N PRO A 18 -12.94 14.30 4.58
CA PRO A 18 -12.17 15.04 3.58
C PRO A 18 -10.69 15.09 3.92
N HIS A 19 -10.38 15.40 5.19
CA HIS A 19 -9.00 15.43 5.69
C HIS A 19 -8.29 14.09 5.51
N THR A 20 -8.94 12.96 5.81
CA THR A 20 -8.34 11.63 5.63
C THR A 20 -8.07 11.33 4.15
N LEU A 21 -8.99 11.72 3.27
CA LEU A 21 -8.81 11.53 1.83
C LEU A 21 -7.68 12.41 1.28
N GLU A 22 -7.62 13.68 1.68
CA GLU A 22 -6.58 14.63 1.29
C GLU A 22 -5.20 14.16 1.74
N SER A 23 -5.05 13.73 3.00
CA SER A 23 -3.78 13.17 3.50
C SER A 23 -3.36 11.93 2.69
N ALA A 24 -4.31 11.03 2.37
CA ALA A 24 -4.01 9.85 1.56
C ALA A 24 -3.61 10.22 0.11
N GLN A 25 -4.22 11.25 -0.47
CA GLN A 25 -3.86 11.75 -1.79
C GLN A 25 -2.48 12.42 -1.78
N ALA A 26 -2.18 13.27 -0.80
CA ALA A 26 -0.86 13.89 -0.68
C ALA A 26 0.25 12.84 -0.54
N ALA A 27 0.05 11.81 0.30
CA ALA A 27 0.99 10.70 0.41
C ALA A 27 1.13 9.91 -0.90
N ASN A 28 0.04 9.75 -1.65
CA ASN A 28 0.05 9.11 -2.96
C ASN A 28 0.80 9.92 -4.02
N ASP A 29 0.74 11.26 -3.98
CA ASP A 29 1.53 12.13 -4.88
C ASP A 29 3.03 12.06 -4.59
N ALA A 30 3.39 12.01 -3.31
CA ALA A 30 4.77 12.03 -2.87
C ALA A 30 5.48 10.66 -2.98
N CYS A 31 4.75 9.59 -3.30
CA CYS A 31 5.31 8.24 -3.26
C CYS A 31 6.14 7.90 -4.50
N ASP A 32 7.32 7.31 -4.29
CA ASP A 32 8.14 6.75 -5.37
C ASP A 32 7.59 5.39 -5.85
N ARG A 33 6.86 4.68 -4.99
CA ARG A 33 6.25 3.36 -5.25
C ARG A 33 4.91 3.29 -4.55
N PHE A 34 3.94 2.61 -5.17
CA PHE A 34 2.64 2.37 -4.57
C PHE A 34 2.34 0.87 -4.53
N SER A 35 1.83 0.38 -3.40
CA SER A 35 1.42 -1.02 -3.24
C SER A 35 -0.06 -1.09 -2.87
N SER A 36 -0.84 -1.81 -3.69
CA SER A 36 -2.23 -2.14 -3.44
C SER A 36 -2.31 -3.58 -2.94
N ILE A 37 -2.72 -3.79 -1.68
CA ILE A 37 -2.60 -5.09 -1.00
C ILE A 37 -3.97 -5.52 -0.47
N GLY A 38 -4.43 -6.70 -0.86
CA GLY A 38 -5.62 -7.35 -0.28
C GLY A 38 -6.92 -6.57 -0.47
N THR A 39 -7.04 -5.81 -1.55
CA THR A 39 -8.23 -5.00 -1.86
C THR A 39 -8.81 -5.42 -3.21
N SER A 40 -10.14 -5.37 -3.33
CA SER A 40 -10.84 -5.59 -4.61
C SER A 40 -10.74 -4.39 -5.56
N THR A 41 -10.23 -3.25 -5.07
CA THR A 41 -10.17 -1.97 -5.82
C THR A 41 -11.55 -1.52 -6.33
N ALA A 42 -12.63 -1.79 -5.57
CA ALA A 42 -14.00 -1.45 -5.98
C ALA A 42 -14.55 -0.18 -5.30
N VAL A 43 -14.26 0.03 -4.00
CA VAL A 43 -14.94 1.04 -3.19
C VAL A 43 -14.29 2.42 -3.36
N LYS A 44 -15.07 3.39 -3.87
CA LYS A 44 -14.65 4.79 -3.98
C LYS A 44 -14.85 5.54 -2.65
N PRO A 45 -14.02 6.55 -2.35
CA PRO A 45 -12.95 7.13 -3.19
C PRO A 45 -11.60 6.40 -3.12
N ALA A 46 -11.36 5.57 -2.09
CA ALA A 46 -10.05 4.95 -1.84
C ALA A 46 -9.51 4.11 -3.01
N ALA A 47 -10.39 3.37 -3.71
CA ALA A 47 -10.03 2.62 -4.92
C ALA A 47 -9.48 3.50 -6.07
N GLY A 48 -9.55 4.83 -5.99
CA GLY A 48 -8.94 5.75 -6.94
C GLY A 48 -7.44 5.96 -6.75
N LEU A 49 -6.90 5.75 -5.54
CA LEU A 49 -5.50 6.00 -5.20
C LEU A 49 -4.49 5.20 -6.05
N PRO A 50 -4.64 3.86 -6.26
CA PRO A 50 -3.70 3.14 -7.09
C PRO A 50 -3.69 3.63 -8.54
N PHE A 51 -4.86 3.97 -9.11
CA PHE A 51 -4.93 4.52 -10.47
C PHE A 51 -4.32 5.91 -10.57
N ARG A 52 -4.37 6.69 -9.48
CA ARG A 52 -3.73 7.99 -9.41
C ARG A 52 -2.20 7.85 -9.46
N ALA A 53 -1.65 6.90 -8.71
CA ALA A 53 -0.23 6.54 -8.80
C ALA A 53 0.16 6.07 -10.22
N VAL A 54 -0.64 5.21 -10.86
CA VAL A 54 -0.42 4.80 -12.26
C VAL A 54 -0.34 6.02 -13.19
N ARG A 55 -1.30 6.95 -13.09
CA ARG A 55 -1.31 8.16 -13.94
C ARG A 55 -0.11 9.08 -13.69
N ALA A 56 0.43 9.08 -12.48
CA ALA A 56 1.65 9.81 -12.14
C ALA A 56 2.94 9.11 -12.61
N GLY A 57 2.84 7.94 -13.27
CA GLY A 57 4.00 7.15 -13.70
C GLY A 57 4.73 6.42 -12.57
N VAL A 58 4.11 6.36 -11.38
CA VAL A 58 4.66 5.64 -10.23
C VAL A 58 4.54 4.14 -10.46
N ARG A 59 5.59 3.38 -10.09
CA ARG A 59 5.54 1.91 -10.18
C ARG A 59 4.57 1.35 -9.14
N VAL A 60 3.60 0.57 -9.61
CA VAL A 60 2.49 0.05 -8.80
C VAL A 60 2.61 -1.47 -8.67
N VAL A 61 2.53 -1.98 -7.44
CA VAL A 61 2.45 -3.41 -7.14
C VAL A 61 1.03 -3.75 -6.70
N GLU A 62 0.38 -4.73 -7.34
CA GLU A 62 -0.84 -5.35 -6.84
C GLU A 62 -0.49 -6.67 -6.13
N VAL A 63 -0.96 -6.85 -4.89
CA VAL A 63 -0.88 -8.11 -4.14
C VAL A 63 -2.29 -8.57 -3.83
N ASN A 64 -2.79 -9.53 -4.60
CA ASN A 64 -4.14 -10.05 -4.39
C ASN A 64 -4.28 -11.45 -5.02
N PRO A 65 -4.97 -12.42 -4.38
CA PRO A 65 -5.15 -13.75 -4.95
C PRO A 65 -5.99 -13.72 -6.24
N VAL A 66 -6.93 -12.79 -6.34
CA VAL A 66 -7.82 -12.64 -7.50
C VAL A 66 -7.55 -11.30 -8.19
N GLY A 67 -7.68 -11.25 -9.51
CA GLY A 67 -7.55 -10.03 -10.28
C GLY A 67 -8.56 -8.95 -9.88
N THR A 68 -8.16 -7.70 -10.07
CA THR A 68 -8.97 -6.52 -9.79
C THR A 68 -8.94 -5.57 -10.99
N PRO A 69 -9.77 -4.52 -11.04
CA PRO A 69 -9.68 -3.50 -12.08
C PRO A 69 -8.30 -2.81 -12.18
N LEU A 70 -7.45 -2.93 -11.15
CA LEU A 70 -6.07 -2.43 -11.19
C LEU A 70 -5.12 -3.32 -11.98
N THR A 71 -5.42 -4.62 -12.12
CA THR A 71 -4.47 -5.65 -12.56
C THR A 71 -3.79 -5.31 -13.89
N SER A 72 -4.55 -4.87 -14.89
CA SER A 72 -4.01 -4.55 -16.22
C SER A 72 -3.15 -3.29 -16.25
N ARG A 73 -3.15 -2.50 -15.17
CA ARG A 73 -2.41 -1.23 -15.05
C ARG A 73 -1.29 -1.30 -14.01
N ALA A 74 -1.22 -2.37 -13.22
CA ALA A 74 -0.16 -2.54 -12.24
C ALA A 74 1.16 -2.88 -12.95
N THR A 75 2.26 -2.35 -12.44
CA THR A 75 3.62 -2.67 -12.91
C THR A 75 3.98 -4.13 -12.59
N TRP A 76 3.56 -4.60 -11.42
CA TRP A 76 3.70 -5.99 -11.01
C TRP A 76 2.43 -6.49 -10.34
N VAL A 77 2.12 -7.76 -10.57
CA VAL A 77 0.95 -8.44 -10.02
C VAL A 77 1.42 -9.70 -9.32
N LEU A 78 1.32 -9.71 -7.99
CA LEU A 78 1.66 -10.85 -7.16
C LEU A 78 0.38 -11.58 -6.77
N ARG A 79 0.21 -12.80 -7.29
CA ARG A 79 -0.95 -13.65 -7.02
C ARG A 79 -0.71 -14.50 -5.78
N GLY A 80 -1.53 -14.27 -4.76
CA GLY A 80 -1.48 -15.02 -3.51
C GLY A 80 -2.05 -14.23 -2.34
N SER A 81 -2.08 -14.87 -1.17
CA SER A 81 -2.48 -14.21 0.07
C SER A 81 -1.47 -13.13 0.45
N SER A 82 -1.96 -11.95 0.85
CA SER A 82 -1.11 -10.87 1.36
C SER A 82 -0.28 -11.32 2.56
N ARG A 83 -0.87 -12.13 3.45
CA ARG A 83 -0.17 -12.71 4.60
C ARG A 83 1.08 -13.47 4.17
N GLU A 84 0.94 -14.36 3.20
CA GLU A 84 2.02 -15.22 2.75
C GLU A 84 3.09 -14.41 2.01
N LEU A 85 2.68 -13.60 1.02
CA LEU A 85 3.59 -12.87 0.16
C LEU A 85 4.36 -11.78 0.89
N LEU A 86 3.69 -11.04 1.78
CA LEU A 86 4.38 -10.03 2.60
C LEU A 86 5.30 -10.68 3.63
N SER A 87 4.91 -11.81 4.22
CA SER A 87 5.80 -12.54 5.14
C SER A 87 7.07 -12.97 4.41
N LYS A 88 6.93 -13.58 3.22
CA LYS A 88 8.08 -13.95 2.38
C LYS A 88 8.95 -12.72 2.08
N LEU A 89 8.36 -11.60 1.66
CA LEU A 89 9.09 -10.36 1.36
C LEU A 89 9.85 -9.81 2.58
N LEU A 90 9.23 -9.84 3.76
CA LEU A 90 9.85 -9.39 5.00
C LEU A 90 11.06 -10.25 5.34
N PHE A 91 10.92 -11.58 5.31
CA PHE A 91 12.00 -12.48 5.69
C PHE A 91 13.14 -12.55 4.66
N THR A 92 12.86 -12.29 3.37
CA THR A 92 13.91 -12.22 2.34
C THR A 92 14.67 -10.89 2.37
N THR A 93 13.97 -9.77 2.56
CA THR A 93 14.58 -8.43 2.57
C THR A 93 15.30 -8.15 3.89
N TRP A 94 14.77 -8.71 4.98
CA TRP A 94 15.27 -8.52 6.33
C TRP A 94 15.46 -9.88 7.04
N PRO A 95 16.56 -10.60 6.74
CA PRO A 95 16.89 -11.85 7.42
C PRO A 95 17.03 -11.59 8.93
N ARG A 96 16.65 -12.57 9.78
CA ARG A 96 16.61 -12.44 11.26
C ARG A 96 17.93 -12.00 11.91
N THR A 97 19.05 -12.07 11.19
CA THR A 97 20.39 -11.61 11.60
C THR A 97 20.63 -10.13 11.35
N ARG A 98 19.79 -9.47 10.57
CA ARG A 98 19.78 -8.02 10.38
C ARG A 98 18.91 -7.46 11.51
N SER A 99 19.37 -6.45 12.24
CA SER A 99 18.63 -5.81 13.34
C SER A 99 17.48 -4.99 12.77
N LEU A 100 16.22 -5.48 12.83
CA LEU A 100 15.03 -4.78 12.28
C LEU A 100 15.21 -3.27 12.46
N PRO A 101 15.03 -2.45 11.39
CA PRO A 101 15.08 -1.00 11.56
C PRO A 101 14.16 -0.76 12.74
N THR A 102 14.71 -0.19 13.81
CA THR A 102 13.96 -0.03 15.03
C THR A 102 12.86 0.94 14.63
N ALA A 103 11.69 0.41 14.28
CA ALA A 103 10.48 1.21 14.28
C ALA A 103 10.52 1.82 15.67
N GLY A 104 10.58 3.16 15.73
CA GLY A 104 10.64 3.87 16.98
C GLY A 104 9.65 3.22 17.94
N ARG A 105 10.01 3.13 19.22
CA ARG A 105 9.19 2.57 20.29
C ARG A 105 7.97 3.48 20.56
N GLU A 106 7.21 3.77 19.52
CA GLU A 106 6.06 4.65 19.44
C GLU A 106 4.83 3.90 18.88
N HIS A 107 5.02 2.71 18.28
CA HIS A 107 3.93 1.85 17.80
C HIS A 107 2.94 1.45 18.91
N ASP A 108 3.41 1.26 20.15
CA ASP A 108 2.54 0.88 21.29
C ASP A 108 1.75 2.07 21.88
N ARG A 109 2.00 3.31 21.45
CA ARG A 109 1.18 4.49 21.81
C ARG A 109 0.24 4.98 20.70
N ALA A 110 0.30 4.39 19.51
CA ALA A 110 -0.28 4.97 18.30
C ALA A 110 -1.68 4.45 17.91
N ILE A 111 -2.51 3.96 18.84
CA ILE A 111 -3.95 3.68 18.56
C ILE A 111 -4.78 4.99 18.52
N GLY A 112 -4.13 6.16 18.37
CA GLY A 112 -4.82 7.45 18.30
C GLY A 112 -4.04 8.62 17.68
N ALA A 113 -2.88 8.39 17.06
CA ALA A 113 -2.07 9.47 16.50
C ALA A 113 -2.29 9.60 14.99
N THR A 114 -2.71 10.79 14.56
CA THR A 114 -2.77 11.20 13.15
C THR A 114 -1.35 11.14 12.57
N TRP A 115 -1.16 10.33 11.52
CA TRP A 115 0.09 10.23 10.76
C TRP A 115 0.34 11.53 10.00
N THR A 116 0.93 12.53 10.65
CA THR A 116 1.19 13.86 10.06
C THR A 116 2.66 14.22 9.91
N GLU A 117 3.61 13.34 10.25
CA GLU A 117 5.03 13.62 10.05
C GLU A 117 5.58 12.95 8.77
N PRO A 118 6.30 13.71 7.91
CA PRO A 118 7.00 13.13 6.77
C PRO A 118 8.13 12.23 7.27
N LEU A 119 8.28 11.04 6.67
CA LEU A 119 9.34 10.06 6.92
C LEU A 119 10.73 10.60 6.52
N SER A 120 11.17 11.69 7.15
CA SER A 120 12.42 12.39 6.88
C SER A 120 13.66 11.64 7.37
N GLY A 121 13.47 10.59 8.20
CA GLY A 121 14.55 9.71 8.67
C GLY A 121 14.82 8.47 7.81
N PHE A 122 14.10 8.26 6.70
CA PHE A 122 14.33 7.10 5.84
C PHE A 122 15.49 7.38 4.88
N HIS A 123 16.72 7.11 5.32
CA HIS A 123 17.90 7.17 4.47
C HIS A 123 17.71 6.20 3.29
N ARG A 124 17.63 6.73 2.07
CA ARG A 124 17.52 5.94 0.83
C ARG A 124 18.69 4.96 0.76
N PRO A 125 18.47 3.63 0.86
CA PRO A 125 19.51 2.69 0.47
C PRO A 125 19.50 2.65 -1.06
N GLU A 126 20.67 2.82 -1.68
CA GLU A 126 20.82 2.58 -3.12
C GLU A 126 20.59 1.10 -3.42
N TYR A 127 19.33 0.74 -3.67
CA TYR A 127 18.96 -0.61 -4.09
C TYR A 127 19.21 -0.76 -5.58
N ARG A 128 20.35 -1.36 -5.93
CA ARG A 128 20.61 -1.88 -7.28
C ARG A 128 20.23 -3.36 -7.29
N HIS A 129 19.05 -3.70 -7.80
CA HIS A 129 18.71 -5.10 -8.10
C HIS A 129 18.17 -5.24 -9.52
N ARG A 130 18.90 -6.03 -10.32
CA ARG A 130 18.29 -6.89 -11.34
C ARG A 130 17.48 -7.94 -10.58
N VAL A 131 16.18 -7.99 -10.85
CA VAL A 131 15.36 -9.16 -10.60
C VAL A 131 15.17 -9.78 -11.97
N ASP A 132 15.75 -10.97 -12.18
CA ASP A 132 15.42 -11.76 -13.36
C ASP A 132 13.98 -12.26 -13.17
N VAL A 133 13.05 -11.57 -13.83
CA VAL A 133 11.66 -11.97 -13.93
C VAL A 133 11.60 -12.95 -15.09
N GLU A 134 11.42 -14.24 -14.79
CA GLU A 134 11.07 -15.22 -15.81
C GLU A 134 9.81 -14.74 -16.54
N ARG A 135 9.95 -14.51 -17.85
CA ARG A 135 8.83 -14.21 -18.74
C ARG A 135 7.95 -15.45 -18.83
N GLY A 136 6.90 -15.49 -18.03
CA GLY A 136 5.77 -16.39 -18.26
C GLY A 136 5.08 -16.02 -19.57
N ASP A 137 4.98 -16.99 -20.47
CA ASP A 137 4.34 -16.92 -21.78
C ASP A 137 2.98 -16.23 -21.74
N ILE A 138 2.84 -15.17 -22.53
CA ILE A 138 1.55 -14.55 -22.85
C ILE A 138 0.83 -15.36 -23.93
N GLY A 139 0.28 -16.50 -23.51
CA GLY A 139 -0.67 -17.27 -24.30
C GLY A 139 -2.04 -16.58 -24.34
N LYS A 140 -2.33 -16.00 -25.51
CA LYS A 140 -3.64 -15.90 -26.20
C LYS A 140 -4.91 -15.92 -25.33
N TYR A 141 -5.56 -14.76 -25.26
CA TYR A 141 -7.02 -14.68 -25.24
C TYR A 141 -7.46 -13.69 -26.32
N SER A 142 -8.00 -14.26 -27.41
CA SER A 142 -8.80 -13.59 -28.44
C SER A 142 -10.19 -13.28 -27.93
#